data_AF-A0AAE0SJT7-F1
#
_entry.id   AF-A0AAE0SJT7-F1
#
_cell.length_a   1.000
_cell.length_b   1.000
_cell.length_c   1.000
_cell.angle_alpha   90.00
_cell.angle_beta   90.00
_cell.angle_gamma   90.00
#
_symmetry.space_group_name_H-M   'P 1'
#
loop_
_entity.id
_entity.type
_entity.pdbx_description
1 polymer ?
#
loop_
_entity_poly.entity_id
_entity_poly.type
_entity_poly.pdbx_seq_one_letter_code
_entity_poly.pdbx_strand_id
1 'polypeptide(L)'
;MSCWTRLVARTHFTSQSPICSNSFSVIHNFRVSCRTLRNMMEGKKDSTSNINTTSWPIIGICQLTCTEDKDHNFHTCESLIRRAKTKGAQMVFLPEACDFIGQSKSDSFAMAEALDGSTISRYKSLAKELGVWLSLGGFHQKVSDETDRVFNTHVIIDADGGIQATYNKTHLFDLDIKGKVRLCESDYTIQGREICPPVQTPVGKIGLATCYDLRFPELSLGLTAQGAEILTFPSAFTVTTGMAHWEVLLRSRAIECQCYVVAAAQTGSHNSKRSSYGHAMIVDPWGTVVAQCREGTDVCVAELDLDYLRKVRTQMPVAEHRRHDLYGHINFLSRGLIDSNEYYQFGKIQISCKNVFFRSSQSFAFVNIKPVVPGHILV
;
A
#
# COMPACT_ATOMS: atom_id res chain seq x y z
N MET A 1 5.42 -30.46 -25.91
CA MET A 1 5.04 -31.66 -25.14
C MET A 1 6.30 -32.28 -24.56
N SER A 2 6.35 -32.32 -23.22
CA SER A 2 7.20 -33.09 -22.31
C SER A 2 8.69 -33.29 -22.63
N CYS A 3 9.55 -32.59 -21.86
CA CYS A 3 10.81 -33.17 -21.39
C CYS A 3 11.10 -32.68 -19.97
N TRP A 4 10.45 -33.29 -18.98
CA TRP A 4 10.84 -33.24 -17.58
C TRP A 4 10.60 -34.62 -17.00
N THR A 5 11.67 -35.39 -16.81
CA THR A 5 11.63 -36.64 -16.05
C THR A 5 12.95 -36.79 -15.30
N ARG A 6 12.81 -37.24 -14.06
CA ARG A 6 13.84 -37.74 -13.12
C ARG A 6 14.49 -36.69 -12.21
N LEU A 7 14.01 -36.63 -10.97
CA LEU A 7 14.71 -37.29 -9.87
C LEU A 7 13.73 -37.58 -8.73
N VAL A 8 13.39 -38.86 -8.53
CA VAL A 8 12.77 -39.37 -7.29
C VAL A 8 13.77 -40.36 -6.73
N ALA A 9 14.45 -39.99 -5.66
CA ALA A 9 15.27 -40.91 -4.89
C ALA A 9 14.58 -41.20 -3.56
N ARG A 10 14.33 -42.49 -3.35
CA ARG A 10 13.70 -43.12 -2.19
C ARG A 10 14.61 -42.98 -0.96
N THR A 11 14.02 -42.69 0.19
CA THR A 11 14.59 -43.02 1.50
C THR A 11 13.58 -43.87 2.28
N HIS A 12 14.04 -45.07 2.65
CA HIS A 12 13.28 -46.03 3.45
C HIS A 12 13.16 -45.55 4.90
N PHE A 13 11.95 -45.61 5.45
CA PHE A 13 11.69 -45.52 6.88
C PHE A 13 11.88 -46.91 7.51
N THR A 14 12.76 -47.00 8.51
CA THR A 14 12.76 -48.08 9.50
C THR A 14 12.67 -47.48 10.89
N SER A 15 11.70 -47.94 11.66
CA SER A 15 11.36 -47.54 13.02
C SER A 15 12.20 -48.29 14.06
N GLN A 16 12.69 -47.59 15.09
CA GLN A 16 12.78 -48.02 16.50
C GLN A 16 13.45 -46.94 17.39
N SER A 17 12.60 -46.13 18.07
CA SER A 17 12.66 -45.57 19.44
C SER A 17 13.95 -44.89 20.01
N PRO A 18 13.91 -44.25 21.21
CA PRO A 18 13.60 -42.82 21.40
C PRO A 18 14.71 -42.04 22.16
N ILE A 19 14.49 -40.72 22.36
CA ILE A 19 15.06 -39.81 23.39
C ILE A 19 16.02 -38.71 22.88
N CYS A 20 15.74 -37.50 23.39
CA CYS A 20 16.56 -36.27 23.45
C CYS A 20 16.51 -35.25 22.30
N SER A 21 15.57 -34.30 22.47
CA SER A 21 15.77 -32.83 22.55
C SER A 21 17.01 -32.22 21.89
N ASN A 22 16.77 -31.14 21.13
CA ASN A 22 17.68 -30.22 20.42
C ASN A 22 18.00 -30.59 18.98
N SER A 23 17.11 -30.25 18.05
CA SER A 23 17.42 -30.03 16.62
C SER A 23 16.27 -29.31 15.90
N PHE A 24 16.04 -28.03 16.22
CA PHE A 24 15.27 -27.12 15.37
C PHE A 24 16.01 -25.78 15.27
N SER A 25 17.18 -25.78 14.62
CA SER A 25 17.90 -24.55 14.31
C SER A 25 18.78 -24.66 13.07
N VAL A 26 18.32 -25.30 11.98
CA VAL A 26 19.11 -25.29 10.73
C VAL A 26 18.21 -25.29 9.49
N ILE A 27 17.28 -24.33 9.37
CA ILE A 27 16.75 -23.91 8.05
C ILE A 27 16.39 -22.43 8.10
N HIS A 28 17.38 -21.54 8.19
CA HIS A 28 17.24 -20.12 7.89
C HIS A 28 18.65 -19.57 7.68
N ASN A 29 19.19 -19.70 6.46
CA ASN A 29 20.28 -18.86 5.95
C ASN A 29 20.63 -19.24 4.50
N PHE A 30 19.80 -18.76 3.56
CA PHE A 30 20.27 -18.44 2.22
C PHE A 30 19.62 -17.10 1.83
N ARG A 31 20.07 -16.01 2.46
CA ARG A 31 19.83 -14.66 1.96
C ARG A 31 20.97 -14.34 0.99
N VAL A 32 20.70 -14.52 -0.29
CA VAL A 32 21.57 -14.01 -1.35
C VAL A 32 21.47 -12.48 -1.29
N SER A 33 22.59 -11.79 -1.06
CA SER A 33 22.64 -10.33 -1.07
C SER A 33 22.07 -9.79 -2.38
N CYS A 34 21.32 -8.67 -2.35
CA CYS A 34 20.80 -7.99 -3.56
C CYS A 34 21.90 -7.75 -4.61
N ARG A 35 23.15 -7.52 -4.19
CA ARG A 35 24.28 -7.40 -5.12
C ARG A 35 24.56 -8.70 -5.88
N THR A 36 24.38 -9.85 -5.27
CA THR A 36 24.67 -11.16 -5.87
C THR A 36 23.58 -11.60 -6.84
N LEU A 37 22.29 -11.36 -6.56
CA LEU A 37 21.20 -11.58 -7.53
C LEU A 37 21.31 -10.60 -8.71
N ARG A 38 21.69 -9.33 -8.45
CA ARG A 38 21.96 -8.32 -9.49
C ARG A 38 23.09 -8.76 -10.44
N ASN A 39 24.21 -9.24 -9.90
CA ASN A 39 25.33 -9.75 -10.70
C ASN A 39 24.95 -10.99 -11.54
N MET A 40 23.99 -11.81 -11.08
CA MET A 40 23.49 -12.96 -11.85
C MET A 40 22.64 -12.55 -13.05
N MET A 41 21.88 -11.46 -12.95
CA MET A 41 21.09 -10.93 -14.08
C MET A 41 21.92 -10.06 -15.05
N GLU A 42 23.04 -9.51 -14.60
CA GLU A 42 23.86 -8.58 -15.39
C GLU A 42 24.88 -9.25 -16.31
N GLY A 43 25.00 -10.58 -16.30
CA GLY A 43 25.80 -11.33 -17.27
C GLY A 43 27.16 -10.68 -17.58
N LYS A 44 28.11 -10.74 -16.64
CA LYS A 44 29.51 -10.26 -16.74
C LYS A 44 29.81 -9.40 -17.99
N LYS A 45 29.66 -8.08 -17.87
CA LYS A 45 30.38 -7.14 -18.74
C LYS A 45 31.00 -6.03 -17.91
N ASP A 46 32.33 -6.09 -17.83
CA ASP A 46 33.17 -4.94 -17.52
C ASP A 46 33.02 -3.93 -18.67
N SER A 47 32.44 -2.77 -18.38
CA SER A 47 32.66 -1.57 -19.18
C SER A 47 32.42 -0.35 -18.32
N THR A 48 33.51 0.37 -18.02
CA THR A 48 33.54 1.69 -17.40
C THR A 48 32.79 2.70 -18.27
N SER A 49 31.54 2.99 -17.92
CA SER A 49 30.81 4.16 -18.43
C SER A 49 30.51 5.10 -17.26
N ASN A 50 30.87 6.38 -17.42
CA ASN A 50 30.59 7.46 -16.48
C ASN A 50 29.12 7.44 -16.04
N ILE A 51 28.87 6.98 -14.81
CA ILE A 51 27.54 6.99 -14.20
C ILE A 51 27.28 8.42 -13.75
N ASN A 52 26.34 9.10 -14.41
CA ASN A 52 25.71 10.30 -13.85
C ASN A 52 25.17 9.94 -12.47
N THR A 53 25.80 10.46 -11.41
CA THR A 53 25.40 10.20 -10.02
C THR A 53 24.17 11.02 -9.66
N THR A 54 23.03 10.72 -10.27
CA THR A 54 21.75 11.01 -9.63
C THR A 54 21.56 9.98 -8.54
N SER A 55 21.79 10.38 -7.28
CA SER A 55 21.54 9.51 -6.13
C SER A 55 20.08 9.07 -6.11
N TRP A 56 19.82 7.76 -5.98
CA TRP A 56 18.46 7.25 -5.89
C TRP A 56 17.71 7.85 -4.69
N PRO A 57 16.40 8.09 -4.80
CA PRO A 57 15.61 8.57 -3.68
C PRO A 57 15.67 7.58 -2.51
N ILE A 58 15.95 8.08 -1.32
CA ILE A 58 15.88 7.31 -0.07
C ILE A 58 14.49 7.48 0.52
N ILE A 59 13.89 6.38 0.95
CA ILE A 59 12.65 6.38 1.73
C ILE A 59 12.87 5.81 3.13
N GLY A 60 12.08 6.25 4.10
CA GLY A 60 12.02 5.69 5.45
C GLY A 60 10.71 4.97 5.71
N ILE A 61 10.78 3.78 6.29
CA ILE A 61 9.61 3.00 6.68
C ILE A 61 9.59 2.75 8.18
N CYS A 62 8.51 3.18 8.82
CA CYS A 62 8.36 3.15 10.27
C CYS A 62 7.61 1.90 10.72
N GLN A 63 8.04 1.40 11.87
CA GLN A 63 7.33 0.40 12.66
C GLN A 63 7.18 0.93 14.08
N LEU A 64 6.00 0.83 14.65
CA LEU A 64 5.73 1.29 16.02
C LEU A 64 4.54 0.56 16.64
N THR A 65 4.29 0.83 17.92
CA THR A 65 3.17 0.29 18.69
C THR A 65 2.31 1.44 19.18
N CYS A 66 1.29 1.83 18.42
CA CYS A 66 0.36 2.88 18.86
C CYS A 66 -0.59 2.36 19.95
N THR A 67 -0.97 3.23 20.87
CA THR A 67 -1.97 2.99 21.93
C THR A 67 -3.09 4.05 21.85
N GLU A 68 -3.96 4.18 22.84
CA GLU A 68 -4.91 5.30 22.91
C GLU A 68 -4.26 6.67 23.18
N ASP A 69 -3.00 6.72 23.63
CA ASP A 69 -2.31 7.99 23.93
C ASP A 69 -1.78 8.64 22.64
N LYS A 70 -2.60 9.53 22.07
CA LYS A 70 -2.29 10.27 20.83
C LYS A 70 -1.02 11.11 20.93
N ASP A 71 -0.75 11.70 22.09
CA ASP A 71 0.44 12.53 22.26
C ASP A 71 1.69 11.67 22.29
N HIS A 72 1.69 10.58 23.05
CA HIS A 72 2.80 9.63 23.05
C HIS A 72 3.06 9.03 21.66
N ASN A 73 1.99 8.64 20.96
CA ASN A 73 2.08 8.12 19.59
C ASN A 73 2.70 9.16 18.64
N PHE A 74 2.25 10.41 18.71
CA PHE A 74 2.80 11.48 17.88
C PHE A 74 4.29 11.69 18.14
N HIS A 75 4.72 11.81 19.40
CA HIS A 75 6.15 12.01 19.72
C HIS A 75 7.01 10.83 19.26
N THR A 76 6.47 9.61 19.31
CA THR A 76 7.13 8.42 18.76
C THR A 76 7.27 8.53 17.24
N CYS A 77 6.18 8.82 16.53
CA CYS A 77 6.21 9.06 15.08
C CYS A 77 7.18 10.18 14.69
N GLU A 78 7.15 11.31 15.40
CA GLU A 78 8.05 12.44 15.19
C GLU A 78 9.51 12.03 15.31
N SER A 79 9.86 11.30 16.36
CA SER A 79 11.22 10.78 16.56
C SER A 79 11.66 9.88 15.39
N LEU A 80 10.79 8.97 14.93
CA LEU A 80 11.07 8.09 13.79
C LEU A 80 11.22 8.88 12.47
N ILE A 81 10.37 9.87 12.22
CA ILE A 81 10.43 10.73 11.04
C ILE A 81 11.74 11.53 11.03
N ARG A 82 12.12 12.15 12.16
CA ARG A 82 13.39 12.88 12.29
C ARG A 82 14.59 11.96 12.04
N ARG A 83 14.59 10.74 12.61
CA ARG A 83 15.63 9.73 12.37
C ARG A 83 15.71 9.30 10.91
N ALA A 84 14.59 9.14 10.22
CA ALA A 84 14.56 8.85 8.78
C ALA A 84 15.13 10.02 7.97
N LYS A 85 14.76 11.25 8.31
CA LYS A 85 15.28 12.47 7.66
C LYS A 85 16.79 12.59 7.83
N THR A 86 17.33 12.34 9.02
CA THR A 86 18.79 12.32 9.27
C THR A 86 19.51 11.30 8.38
N LYS A 87 18.85 10.19 8.02
CA LYS A 87 19.36 9.19 7.08
C LYS A 87 19.12 9.54 5.60
N GLY A 88 18.65 10.75 5.30
CA GLY A 88 18.44 11.24 3.93
C GLY A 88 17.09 10.90 3.31
N ALA A 89 16.13 10.38 4.08
CA ALA A 89 14.82 10.05 3.53
C ALA A 89 14.11 11.29 2.96
N GLN A 90 13.62 11.18 1.72
CA GLN A 90 12.79 12.19 1.06
C GLN A 90 11.30 11.99 1.35
N MET A 91 10.91 10.76 1.67
CA MET A 91 9.55 10.39 2.07
C MET A 91 9.58 9.35 3.20
N VAL A 92 8.68 9.51 4.17
CA VAL A 92 8.55 8.62 5.33
C VAL A 92 7.15 8.01 5.39
N PHE A 93 7.08 6.70 5.58
CA PHE A 93 5.85 5.91 5.61
C PHE A 93 5.53 5.46 7.04
N LEU A 94 4.39 5.90 7.56
CA LEU A 94 3.83 5.50 8.84
C LEU A 94 2.76 4.41 8.63
N PRO A 95 2.55 3.52 9.61
CA PRO A 95 1.59 2.43 9.50
C PRO A 95 0.13 2.91 9.54
N GLU A 96 -0.78 1.97 9.33
CA GLU A 96 -2.19 2.13 9.68
C GLU A 96 -2.34 2.45 11.17
N ALA A 97 -3.33 3.27 11.54
CA ALA A 97 -3.61 3.68 12.91
C ALA A 97 -2.41 4.35 13.61
N CYS A 98 -1.62 5.14 12.87
CA CYS A 98 -0.46 5.87 13.42
C CYS A 98 -0.84 7.06 14.33
N ASP A 99 -2.12 7.42 14.35
CA ASP A 99 -2.71 8.38 15.27
C ASP A 99 -2.98 7.74 16.64
N PHE A 100 -3.78 6.68 16.68
CA PHE A 100 -4.08 5.91 17.89
C PHE A 100 -4.67 4.54 17.60
N ILE A 101 -4.64 3.67 18.62
CA ILE A 101 -5.42 2.44 18.67
C ILE A 101 -6.25 2.47 19.96
N GLY A 102 -7.56 2.70 19.81
CA GLY A 102 -8.48 2.82 20.93
C GLY A 102 -8.77 1.49 21.64
N GLN A 103 -9.25 1.59 22.88
CA GLN A 103 -9.66 0.41 23.68
C GLN A 103 -11.05 -0.10 23.31
N SER A 104 -11.93 0.78 22.82
CA SER A 104 -13.30 0.47 22.44
C SER A 104 -13.74 1.25 21.20
N LYS A 105 -14.89 0.85 20.62
CA LYS A 105 -15.50 1.55 19.47
C LYS A 105 -15.84 3.01 19.82
N SER A 106 -16.42 3.27 20.98
CA SER A 106 -16.78 4.62 21.42
C SER A 106 -15.55 5.51 21.56
N ASP A 107 -14.45 4.96 22.08
CA ASP A 107 -13.20 5.72 22.24
C ASP A 107 -12.64 6.07 20.86
N SER A 108 -12.63 5.11 19.93
CA SER A 108 -12.13 5.37 18.57
C SER A 108 -12.91 6.47 17.86
N PHE A 109 -14.24 6.51 18.01
CA PHE A 109 -15.03 7.59 17.44
C PHE A 109 -14.78 8.94 18.12
N ALA A 110 -14.70 8.95 19.46
CA ALA A 110 -14.47 10.17 20.23
C ALA A 110 -13.09 10.81 19.97
N MET A 111 -12.07 9.98 19.69
CA MET A 111 -10.70 10.42 19.43
C MET A 111 -10.42 10.74 17.96
N ALA A 112 -11.29 10.31 17.05
CA ALA A 112 -11.17 10.58 15.62
C ALA A 112 -11.32 12.07 15.31
N GLU A 113 -10.61 12.51 14.29
CA GLU A 113 -10.52 13.93 13.92
C GLU A 113 -10.82 14.10 12.42
N ALA A 114 -11.26 15.29 12.02
CA ALA A 114 -11.31 15.66 10.62
C ALA A 114 -9.90 15.91 10.06
N LEU A 115 -9.76 16.04 8.74
CA LEU A 115 -8.45 16.24 8.09
C LEU A 115 -7.81 17.62 8.36
N ASP A 116 -8.57 18.56 8.91
CA ASP A 116 -8.10 19.85 9.43
C ASP A 116 -7.89 19.83 10.95
N GLY A 117 -8.03 18.66 11.58
CA GLY A 117 -7.82 18.46 13.01
C GLY A 117 -6.38 18.69 13.48
N SER A 118 -6.22 18.69 14.80
CA SER A 118 -4.95 18.96 15.48
C SER A 118 -3.85 17.97 15.11
N THR A 119 -4.18 16.69 14.98
CA THR A 119 -3.24 15.61 14.70
C THR A 119 -2.64 15.77 13.30
N ILE A 120 -3.49 15.98 12.28
CA ILE A 120 -3.03 16.22 10.91
C ILE A 120 -2.25 17.54 10.83
N SER A 121 -2.71 18.60 11.53
CA SER A 121 -2.00 19.87 11.56
C SER A 121 -0.56 19.73 12.09
N ARG A 122 -0.33 18.92 13.14
CA ARG A 122 1.02 18.64 13.65
C ARG A 122 1.88 17.92 12.62
N TYR A 123 1.35 16.93 11.91
CA TYR A 123 2.09 16.24 10.85
C TYR A 123 2.39 17.15 9.64
N LYS A 124 1.46 18.03 9.26
CA LYS A 124 1.70 19.04 8.21
C LYS A 124 2.83 19.99 8.60
N SER A 125 2.82 20.48 9.84
CA SER A 125 3.90 21.33 10.37
C SER A 125 5.24 20.59 10.39
N LEU A 126 5.26 19.33 10.82
CA LEU A 126 6.48 18.52 10.87
C LEU A 126 7.03 18.22 9.47
N ALA A 127 6.16 17.88 8.50
CA ALA A 127 6.54 17.66 7.11
C ALA A 127 7.21 18.90 6.51
N LYS A 128 6.61 20.08 6.77
CA LYS A 128 7.14 21.38 6.35
C LYS A 128 8.46 21.74 7.02
N GLU A 129 8.56 21.55 8.34
CA GLU A 129 9.78 21.82 9.11
C GLU A 129 10.96 21.00 8.59
N LEU A 130 10.72 19.72 8.29
CA LEU A 130 11.77 18.79 7.87
C LEU A 130 11.99 18.75 6.35
N GLY A 131 11.12 19.40 5.57
CA GLY A 131 11.12 19.30 4.10
C GLY A 131 11.09 17.84 3.66
N VAL A 132 10.10 17.08 4.13
CA VAL A 132 9.96 15.63 3.85
C VAL A 132 8.51 15.30 3.56
N TRP A 133 8.27 14.39 2.62
CA TRP A 133 6.93 13.87 2.36
C TRP A 133 6.55 12.83 3.42
N LEU A 134 5.27 12.78 3.79
CA LEU A 134 4.74 11.81 4.75
C LEU A 134 3.60 11.00 4.13
N SER A 135 3.63 9.69 4.37
CA SER A 135 2.50 8.78 4.17
C SER A 135 1.96 8.40 5.55
N LEU A 136 0.78 8.92 5.90
CA LEU A 136 0.04 8.54 7.11
C LEU A 136 -0.88 7.39 6.74
N GLY A 137 -0.51 6.18 7.12
CA GLY A 137 -1.00 4.96 6.49
C GLY A 137 -2.47 4.55 6.77
N GLY A 138 -3.14 5.24 7.69
CA GLY A 138 -4.52 4.96 8.04
C GLY A 138 -4.96 5.78 9.25
N PHE A 139 -5.29 7.05 9.01
CA PHE A 139 -5.81 7.99 10.00
C PHE A 139 -7.31 7.75 10.23
N HIS A 140 -7.75 7.81 11.49
CA HIS A 140 -9.17 7.69 11.85
C HIS A 140 -9.87 9.03 11.54
N GLN A 141 -10.34 9.17 10.30
CA GLN A 141 -11.01 10.38 9.85
C GLN A 141 -12.48 10.40 10.29
N LYS A 142 -12.83 11.41 11.07
CA LYS A 142 -14.22 11.72 11.41
C LYS A 142 -14.91 12.39 10.22
N VAL A 143 -16.12 11.93 9.88
CA VAL A 143 -16.88 12.39 8.71
C VAL A 143 -17.95 13.42 9.10
N SER A 144 -18.76 13.08 10.10
CA SER A 144 -19.79 13.94 10.67
C SER A 144 -20.16 13.43 12.06
N ASP A 145 -20.92 14.22 12.82
CA ASP A 145 -21.50 13.81 14.11
C ASP A 145 -22.77 12.95 13.96
N GLU A 146 -23.21 12.69 12.72
CA GLU A 146 -24.44 11.93 12.43
C GLU A 146 -24.22 10.40 12.39
N THR A 147 -22.96 9.96 12.47
CA THR A 147 -22.57 8.55 12.47
C THR A 147 -21.52 8.32 13.54
N ASP A 148 -21.53 7.13 14.14
CA ASP A 148 -20.54 6.67 15.13
C ASP A 148 -19.37 5.89 14.47
N ARG A 149 -19.19 6.05 13.16
CA ARG A 149 -18.16 5.36 12.37
C ARG A 149 -17.21 6.37 11.71
N VAL A 150 -15.99 5.91 11.47
CA VAL A 150 -14.90 6.74 10.92
C VAL A 150 -14.40 6.17 9.60
N PHE A 151 -13.75 6.96 8.76
CA PHE A 151 -12.94 6.39 7.68
C PHE A 151 -11.58 5.95 8.23
N ASN A 152 -11.01 4.93 7.59
CA ASN A 152 -9.60 4.61 7.70
C ASN A 152 -8.90 5.22 6.48
N THR A 153 -8.30 6.39 6.67
CA THR A 153 -7.86 7.27 5.60
C THR A 153 -6.35 7.30 5.50
N HIS A 154 -5.79 6.75 4.43
CA HIS A 154 -4.39 6.92 4.08
C HIS A 154 -4.19 8.32 3.50
N VAL A 155 -3.34 9.15 4.13
CA VAL A 155 -3.09 10.55 3.74
C VAL A 155 -1.65 10.71 3.24
N ILE A 156 -1.46 11.37 2.08
CA ILE A 156 -0.16 11.81 1.59
C ILE A 156 0.01 13.31 1.83
N ILE A 157 1.06 13.68 2.57
CA ILE A 157 1.42 15.07 2.87
C ILE A 157 2.75 15.38 2.19
N ASP A 158 2.83 16.49 1.47
CA ASP A 158 4.06 16.96 0.83
C ASP A 158 5.02 17.67 1.80
N ALA A 159 6.20 18.03 1.29
CA ALA A 159 7.24 18.76 2.02
C ALA A 159 6.90 20.21 2.36
N ASP A 160 5.80 20.78 1.85
CA ASP A 160 5.28 22.10 2.21
C ASP A 160 4.13 22.01 3.23
N GLY A 161 3.73 20.79 3.60
CA GLY A 161 2.62 20.50 4.49
C GLY A 161 1.25 20.46 3.80
N GLY A 162 1.19 20.39 2.46
CA GLY A 162 -0.04 20.21 1.68
C GLY A 162 -0.48 18.75 1.63
N ILE A 163 -1.80 18.49 1.68
CA ILE A 163 -2.34 17.14 1.43
C ILE A 163 -2.45 16.95 -0.07
N GLN A 164 -1.69 15.99 -0.61
CA GLN A 164 -1.65 15.70 -2.04
C GLN A 164 -2.65 14.65 -2.47
N ALA A 165 -2.98 13.72 -1.57
CA ALA A 165 -3.98 12.70 -1.81
C ALA A 165 -4.51 12.11 -0.50
N THR A 166 -5.70 11.53 -0.59
CA THR A 166 -6.27 10.69 0.44
C THR A 166 -6.85 9.43 -0.19
N TYR A 167 -6.84 8.34 0.55
CA TYR A 167 -7.47 7.09 0.15
C TYR A 167 -8.20 6.49 1.36
N ASN A 168 -9.50 6.25 1.23
CA ASN A 168 -10.28 5.58 2.27
C ASN A 168 -10.27 4.08 2.00
N LYS A 169 -9.87 3.29 2.99
CA LYS A 169 -9.77 1.83 2.90
C LYS A 169 -11.03 1.20 2.29
N THR A 170 -10.86 0.53 1.16
CA THR A 170 -12.00 -0.02 0.39
C THR A 170 -12.39 -1.43 0.81
N HIS A 171 -11.46 -2.19 1.40
CA HIS A 171 -11.74 -3.53 1.92
C HIS A 171 -11.64 -3.55 3.44
N LEU A 172 -12.77 -3.68 4.12
CA LEU A 172 -12.82 -3.82 5.57
C LEU A 172 -12.72 -5.29 5.97
N PHE A 173 -12.00 -5.58 7.05
CA PHE A 173 -11.88 -6.94 7.58
C PHE A 173 -13.05 -7.29 8.47
N ASP A 174 -13.95 -8.12 7.95
CA ASP A 174 -15.06 -8.70 8.73
C ASP A 174 -14.91 -10.22 8.85
N LEU A 175 -14.79 -10.69 10.09
CA LEU A 175 -14.74 -12.10 10.45
C LEU A 175 -15.80 -12.40 11.51
N ASP A 176 -16.91 -13.02 11.12
CA ASP A 176 -17.95 -13.50 12.03
C ASP A 176 -18.07 -15.03 11.96
N ILE A 177 -17.38 -15.71 12.87
CA ILE A 177 -17.48 -17.15 13.05
C ILE A 177 -18.39 -17.41 14.25
N LYS A 178 -19.64 -17.79 13.98
CA LYS A 178 -20.66 -18.12 14.99
C LYS A 178 -20.09 -19.02 16.08
N GLY A 179 -20.19 -18.56 17.33
CA GLY A 179 -19.74 -19.29 18.52
C GLY A 179 -18.23 -19.34 18.75
N LYS A 180 -17.41 -18.63 17.96
CA LYS A 180 -15.95 -18.57 18.15
C LYS A 180 -15.42 -17.15 18.27
N VAL A 181 -15.48 -16.37 17.20
CA VAL A 181 -14.86 -15.03 17.10
C VAL A 181 -15.72 -14.16 16.21
N ARG A 182 -16.02 -12.95 16.68
CA ARG A 182 -16.60 -11.87 15.87
C ARG A 182 -15.66 -10.67 15.93
N LEU A 183 -15.06 -10.34 14.79
CA LEU A 183 -14.19 -9.19 14.60
C LEU A 183 -14.59 -8.53 13.28
N CYS A 184 -15.44 -7.50 13.36
CA CYS A 184 -15.97 -6.79 12.20
C CYS A 184 -15.47 -5.34 12.21
N GLU A 185 -14.54 -5.02 11.30
CA GLU A 185 -14.08 -3.65 11.09
C GLU A 185 -15.22 -2.73 10.63
N SER A 186 -16.21 -3.26 9.90
CA SER A 186 -17.37 -2.51 9.42
C SER A 186 -18.29 -1.98 10.53
N ASP A 187 -18.18 -2.50 11.76
CA ASP A 187 -18.93 -2.01 12.91
C ASP A 187 -18.51 -0.57 13.29
N TYR A 188 -17.26 -0.18 13.02
CA TYR A 188 -16.69 1.11 13.44
C TYR A 188 -16.05 1.90 12.29
N THR A 189 -15.80 1.27 11.14
CA THR A 189 -15.21 1.93 9.97
C THR A 189 -16.19 1.97 8.80
N ILE A 190 -16.21 3.10 8.10
CA ILE A 190 -16.96 3.29 6.85
C ILE A 190 -16.09 2.83 5.69
N GLN A 191 -16.66 2.01 4.80
CA GLN A 191 -15.97 1.54 3.60
C GLN A 191 -15.73 2.69 2.61
N GLY A 192 -14.50 2.80 2.10
CA GLY A 192 -14.17 3.70 1.01
C GLY A 192 -14.95 3.37 -0.27
N ARG A 193 -15.30 4.40 -1.05
CA ARG A 193 -16.14 4.25 -2.25
C ARG A 193 -15.41 4.43 -3.56
N GLU A 194 -14.16 4.87 -3.51
CA GLU A 194 -13.38 5.25 -4.67
C GLU A 194 -11.92 4.81 -4.49
N ILE A 195 -11.29 4.45 -5.60
CA ILE A 195 -9.86 4.17 -5.64
C ILE A 195 -9.21 5.33 -6.40
N CYS A 196 -8.31 6.03 -5.74
CA CYS A 196 -7.62 7.17 -6.34
C CYS A 196 -6.51 6.69 -7.31
N PRO A 197 -6.25 7.43 -8.39
CA PRO A 197 -5.12 7.15 -9.26
C PRO A 197 -3.79 7.30 -8.48
N PRO A 198 -2.71 6.64 -8.92
CA PRO A 198 -1.41 6.79 -8.29
C PRO A 198 -0.91 8.24 -8.29
N VAL A 199 -0.33 8.66 -7.17
CA VAL A 199 0.07 10.05 -6.89
C VAL A 199 1.54 10.25 -7.25
N GLN A 200 1.87 11.33 -7.95
CA GLN A 200 3.26 11.67 -8.23
C GLN A 200 3.93 12.21 -6.97
N THR A 201 5.09 11.64 -6.62
CA THR A 201 5.91 12.07 -5.48
C THR A 201 7.37 12.21 -5.91
N PRO A 202 8.27 12.76 -5.05
CA PRO A 202 9.71 12.82 -5.35
C PRO A 202 10.37 11.45 -5.48
N VAL A 203 9.76 10.39 -4.94
CA VAL A 203 10.34 9.03 -4.90
C VAL A 203 9.74 8.08 -5.96
N GLY A 204 8.79 8.56 -6.75
CA GLY A 204 8.08 7.79 -7.78
C GLY A 204 6.56 7.95 -7.70
N LYS A 205 5.84 7.27 -8.59
CA LYS A 205 4.37 7.26 -8.61
C LYS A 205 3.79 6.24 -7.63
N ILE A 206 3.09 6.69 -6.60
CA ILE A 206 2.63 5.85 -5.48
C ILE A 206 1.15 5.50 -5.61
N GLY A 207 0.85 4.20 -5.66
CA GLY A 207 -0.50 3.66 -5.47
C GLY A 207 -0.82 3.47 -3.99
N LEU A 208 -1.99 3.95 -3.58
CA LEU A 208 -2.46 3.93 -2.19
C LEU A 208 -3.37 2.73 -1.93
N ALA A 209 -3.05 1.97 -0.89
CA ALA A 209 -3.89 0.95 -0.31
C ALA A 209 -3.62 0.88 1.20
N THR A 210 -4.42 0.12 1.95
CA THR A 210 -4.27 -0.05 3.41
C THR A 210 -4.59 -1.49 3.82
N CYS A 211 -3.62 -2.14 4.48
CA CYS A 211 -3.82 -3.39 5.22
C CYS A 211 -4.55 -4.49 4.47
N TYR A 212 -5.85 -4.69 4.75
CA TYR A 212 -6.65 -5.79 4.22
C TYR A 212 -6.79 -5.74 2.69
N ASP A 213 -6.64 -4.57 2.08
CA ASP A 213 -6.53 -4.38 0.64
C ASP A 213 -5.42 -5.25 0.01
N LEU A 214 -4.36 -5.58 0.77
CA LEU A 214 -3.28 -6.47 0.34
C LEU A 214 -3.79 -7.83 -0.17
N ARG A 215 -4.94 -8.30 0.32
CA ARG A 215 -5.50 -9.60 -0.09
C ARG A 215 -6.14 -9.59 -1.47
N PHE A 216 -6.41 -8.42 -2.04
CA PHE A 216 -7.15 -8.25 -3.29
C PHE A 216 -6.19 -7.82 -4.40
N PRO A 217 -5.67 -8.76 -5.21
CA PRO A 217 -4.71 -8.44 -6.28
C PRO A 217 -5.25 -7.42 -7.28
N GLU A 218 -6.57 -7.38 -7.50
CA GLU A 218 -7.24 -6.48 -8.44
C GLU A 218 -6.90 -5.01 -8.18
N LEU A 219 -6.85 -4.61 -6.91
CA LEU A 219 -6.46 -3.25 -6.53
C LEU A 219 -5.02 -2.95 -6.96
N SER A 220 -4.10 -3.87 -6.69
CA SER A 220 -2.68 -3.68 -7.02
C SER A 220 -2.45 -3.65 -8.53
N LEU A 221 -3.13 -4.54 -9.26
CA LEU A 221 -3.08 -4.63 -10.71
C LEU A 221 -3.68 -3.37 -11.37
N GLY A 222 -4.80 -2.87 -10.87
CA GLY A 222 -5.42 -1.66 -11.40
C GLY A 222 -4.61 -0.39 -11.12
N LEU A 223 -3.99 -0.27 -9.93
CA LEU A 223 -3.07 0.83 -9.63
C LEU A 223 -1.83 0.79 -10.53
N THR A 224 -1.30 -0.41 -10.80
CA THR A 224 -0.16 -0.62 -11.69
C THR A 224 -0.50 -0.29 -13.14
N ALA A 225 -1.70 -0.67 -13.61
CA ALA A 225 -2.18 -0.30 -14.93
C ALA A 225 -2.32 1.22 -15.12
N GLN A 226 -2.52 1.97 -14.03
CA GLN A 226 -2.51 3.44 -14.01
C GLN A 226 -1.11 4.05 -13.79
N GLY A 227 -0.07 3.22 -13.88
CA GLY A 227 1.33 3.63 -13.86
C GLY A 227 1.96 3.69 -12.48
N ALA A 228 1.40 3.04 -11.45
CA ALA A 228 2.09 2.94 -10.17
C ALA A 228 3.48 2.30 -10.34
N GLU A 229 4.47 2.86 -9.66
CA GLU A 229 5.84 2.35 -9.53
C GLU A 229 6.06 1.78 -8.11
N ILE A 230 5.32 2.33 -7.14
CA ILE A 230 5.34 1.93 -5.74
C ILE A 230 3.91 1.64 -5.31
N LEU A 231 3.68 0.51 -4.65
CA LEU A 231 2.42 0.17 -3.98
C LEU A 231 2.62 0.22 -2.48
N THR A 232 1.63 0.74 -1.75
CA THR A 232 1.70 0.90 -0.30
C THR A 232 0.69 0.02 0.41
N PHE A 233 1.10 -0.64 1.50
CA PHE A 233 0.21 -1.40 2.38
C PHE A 233 0.50 -1.12 3.86
N PRO A 234 0.40 0.14 4.33
CA PRO A 234 0.42 0.45 5.74
C PRO A 234 -0.61 -0.40 6.50
N SER A 235 -0.21 -0.96 7.64
CA SER A 235 -0.97 -2.06 8.23
C SER A 235 -0.87 -2.21 9.74
N ALA A 236 -1.94 -2.71 10.34
CA ALA A 236 -1.98 -3.27 11.69
C ALA A 236 -2.36 -4.77 11.67
N PHE A 237 -1.59 -5.58 10.92
CA PHE A 237 -1.85 -7.02 10.75
C PHE A 237 -1.85 -7.78 12.08
N THR A 238 -2.81 -8.69 12.27
CA THR A 238 -2.85 -9.57 13.44
C THR A 238 -1.67 -10.54 13.44
N VAL A 239 -1.16 -10.91 14.62
CA VAL A 239 0.03 -11.76 14.76
C VAL A 239 -0.11 -13.09 13.98
N THR A 240 -1.19 -13.84 14.21
CA THR A 240 -1.40 -15.15 13.57
C THR A 240 -1.44 -15.07 12.05
N THR A 241 -2.15 -14.07 11.50
CA THR A 241 -2.24 -13.93 10.04
C THR A 241 -0.99 -13.31 9.44
N GLY A 242 -0.31 -12.44 10.18
CA GLY A 242 0.96 -11.84 9.79
C GLY A 242 2.06 -12.87 9.64
N MET A 243 2.20 -13.76 10.63
CA MET A 243 3.16 -14.88 10.60
C MET A 243 3.04 -15.74 9.34
N ALA A 244 1.81 -15.97 8.85
CA ALA A 244 1.57 -16.84 7.71
C ALA A 244 1.56 -16.11 6.36
N HIS A 245 1.05 -14.88 6.31
CA HIS A 245 0.67 -14.24 5.05
C HIS A 245 1.41 -12.95 4.73
N TRP A 246 1.98 -12.25 5.72
CA TRP A 246 2.48 -10.89 5.53
C TRP A 246 3.54 -10.79 4.44
N GLU A 247 4.67 -11.49 4.61
CA GLU A 247 5.77 -11.45 3.64
C GLU A 247 5.33 -12.01 2.28
N VAL A 248 4.63 -13.16 2.28
CA VAL A 248 4.23 -13.85 1.05
C VAL A 248 3.34 -12.97 0.18
N LEU A 249 2.34 -12.29 0.78
CA LEU A 249 1.45 -11.41 0.04
C LEU A 249 2.17 -10.16 -0.46
N LEU A 250 2.99 -9.50 0.37
CA LEU A 250 3.73 -8.30 -0.05
C LEU A 250 4.67 -8.61 -1.22
N ARG A 251 5.41 -9.73 -1.13
CA ARG A 251 6.29 -10.17 -2.22
C ARG A 251 5.51 -10.55 -3.46
N SER A 252 4.35 -11.19 -3.30
CA SER A 252 3.47 -11.50 -4.45
C SER A 252 3.03 -10.24 -5.18
N ARG A 253 2.61 -9.19 -4.45
CA ARG A 253 2.25 -7.89 -5.07
C ARG A 253 3.43 -7.26 -5.79
N ALA A 254 4.61 -7.29 -5.19
CA ALA A 254 5.81 -6.73 -5.82
C ALA A 254 6.14 -7.42 -7.14
N ILE A 255 6.10 -8.77 -7.15
CA ILE A 255 6.42 -9.60 -8.33
C ILE A 255 5.37 -9.45 -9.43
N GLU A 256 4.08 -9.61 -9.10
CA GLU A 256 3.02 -9.66 -10.12
C GLU A 256 2.71 -8.29 -10.74
N CYS A 257 3.00 -7.22 -10.01
CA CYS A 257 2.85 -5.84 -10.45
C CYS A 257 4.15 -5.22 -10.95
N GLN A 258 5.30 -5.85 -10.70
CA GLN A 258 6.63 -5.29 -10.98
C GLN A 258 6.75 -3.86 -10.43
N CYS A 259 6.41 -3.71 -9.15
CA CYS A 259 6.43 -2.47 -8.39
C CYS A 259 7.26 -2.67 -7.13
N TYR A 260 7.84 -1.59 -6.61
CA TYR A 260 8.25 -1.61 -5.20
C TYR A 260 7.00 -1.73 -4.33
N VAL A 261 7.11 -2.46 -3.22
CA VAL A 261 6.05 -2.53 -2.21
C VAL A 261 6.58 -1.99 -0.89
N VAL A 262 5.91 -0.99 -0.34
CA VAL A 262 6.27 -0.33 0.92
C VAL A 262 5.17 -0.54 1.93
N ALA A 263 5.45 -1.28 3.01
CA ALA A 263 4.45 -1.66 3.99
C ALA A 263 4.90 -1.33 5.41
N ALA A 264 4.58 -0.11 5.86
CA ALA A 264 4.77 0.31 7.24
C ALA A 264 3.82 -0.47 8.15
N ALA A 265 4.26 -0.89 9.34
CA ALA A 265 3.49 -1.81 10.16
C ALA A 265 3.40 -1.38 11.63
N GLN A 266 2.25 -1.60 12.24
CA GLN A 266 2.12 -1.69 13.69
C GLN A 266 2.77 -2.98 14.19
N THR A 267 3.33 -2.97 15.40
CA THR A 267 3.95 -4.15 16.05
C THR A 267 3.63 -4.22 17.54
N GLY A 268 3.93 -5.35 18.17
CA GLY A 268 3.83 -5.52 19.63
C GLY A 268 2.40 -5.51 20.15
N SER A 269 2.25 -5.25 21.44
CA SER A 269 0.94 -5.22 22.12
C SER A 269 0.45 -3.79 22.28
N HIS A 270 -0.70 -3.48 21.68
CA HIS A 270 -1.33 -2.16 21.77
C HIS A 270 -2.10 -2.01 23.07
N ASN A 271 -2.78 -3.07 23.48
CA ASN A 271 -3.52 -3.19 24.74
C ASN A 271 -3.67 -4.68 25.10
N SER A 272 -4.46 -5.00 26.12
CA SER A 272 -4.65 -6.38 26.60
C SER A 272 -5.33 -7.33 25.61
N LYS A 273 -5.95 -6.81 24.54
CA LYS A 273 -6.76 -7.58 23.57
C LYS A 273 -6.22 -7.52 22.14
N ARG A 274 -5.30 -6.61 21.84
CA ARG A 274 -4.84 -6.34 20.47
C ARG A 274 -3.32 -6.28 20.39
N SER A 275 -2.78 -7.09 19.49
CA SER A 275 -1.36 -7.09 19.14
C SER A 275 -1.20 -7.17 17.63
N SER A 276 -0.12 -6.59 17.11
CA SER A 276 0.19 -6.59 15.68
C SER A 276 1.53 -7.23 15.37
N TYR A 277 1.62 -7.81 14.18
CA TYR A 277 2.76 -8.62 13.76
C TYR A 277 4.06 -7.83 13.60
N GLY A 278 4.00 -6.58 13.13
CA GLY A 278 5.19 -5.82 12.74
C GLY A 278 5.75 -6.29 11.41
N HIS A 279 7.08 -6.45 11.35
CA HIS A 279 7.83 -6.76 10.14
C HIS A 279 7.59 -5.74 9.00
N ALA A 280 7.57 -4.44 9.34
CA ALA A 280 7.51 -3.38 8.34
C ALA A 280 8.66 -3.56 7.33
N MET A 281 8.37 -3.53 6.04
CA MET A 281 9.35 -3.88 5.01
C MET A 281 9.16 -3.15 3.68
N ILE A 282 10.24 -3.15 2.91
CA ILE A 282 10.29 -2.70 1.52
C ILE A 282 10.69 -3.90 0.66
N VAL A 283 9.90 -4.17 -0.37
CA VAL A 283 10.16 -5.23 -1.35
C VAL A 283 10.42 -4.61 -2.72
N ASP A 284 11.45 -5.09 -3.42
CA ASP A 284 11.76 -4.64 -4.78
C ASP A 284 10.84 -5.27 -5.85
N PRO A 285 10.86 -4.76 -7.10
CA PRO A 285 10.03 -5.29 -8.20
C PRO A 285 10.29 -6.76 -8.58
N TRP A 286 11.35 -7.38 -8.04
CA TRP A 286 11.68 -8.80 -8.24
C TRP A 286 11.26 -9.67 -7.05
N GLY A 287 10.65 -9.06 -6.02
CA GLY A 287 10.20 -9.74 -4.83
C GLY A 287 11.27 -9.94 -3.76
N THR A 288 12.40 -9.23 -3.83
CA THR A 288 13.44 -9.27 -2.78
C THR A 288 13.08 -8.30 -1.67
N VAL A 289 13.10 -8.74 -0.41
CA VAL A 289 12.96 -7.84 0.74
C VAL A 289 14.26 -7.06 0.93
N VAL A 290 14.26 -5.78 0.54
CA VAL A 290 15.47 -4.92 0.52
C VAL A 290 15.69 -4.19 1.85
N ALA A 291 14.63 -3.97 2.62
CA ALA A 291 14.72 -3.44 3.98
C ALA A 291 13.58 -4.00 4.83
N GLN A 292 13.84 -4.24 6.10
CA GLN A 292 12.85 -4.71 7.06
C GLN A 292 13.23 -4.23 8.47
N CYS A 293 12.27 -3.72 9.23
CA CYS A 293 12.46 -3.41 10.64
C CYS A 293 12.68 -4.69 11.45
N ARG A 294 13.50 -4.57 12.51
CA ARG A 294 13.57 -5.60 13.56
C ARG A 294 12.28 -5.55 14.38
N GLU A 295 12.09 -6.51 15.28
CA GLU A 295 10.99 -6.46 16.24
C GLU A 295 11.10 -5.22 17.13
N GLY A 296 9.95 -4.61 17.45
CA GLY A 296 9.86 -3.38 18.24
C GLY A 296 9.77 -2.09 17.40
N THR A 297 9.68 -0.95 18.10
CA THR A 297 9.53 0.37 17.47
C THR A 297 10.84 0.82 16.84
N ASP A 298 10.88 0.96 15.52
CA ASP A 298 12.06 1.43 14.80
C ASP A 298 11.75 1.95 13.38
N VAL A 299 12.76 2.50 12.71
CA VAL A 299 12.69 2.94 11.31
C VAL A 299 13.86 2.40 10.49
N CYS A 300 13.54 1.75 9.37
CA CYS A 300 14.53 1.38 8.36
C CYS A 300 14.43 2.27 7.12
N VAL A 301 15.52 2.37 6.36
CA VAL A 301 15.58 3.17 5.13
C VAL A 301 16.06 2.31 3.97
N ALA A 302 15.63 2.64 2.76
CA ALA A 302 16.11 2.02 1.54
C ALA A 302 16.18 3.04 0.40
N GLU A 303 17.09 2.81 -0.53
CA GLU A 303 17.15 3.50 -1.81
C GLU A 303 16.18 2.84 -2.80
N LEU A 304 15.44 3.64 -3.57
CA LEU A 304 14.56 3.16 -4.63
C LEU A 304 15.17 3.45 -6.00
N ASP A 305 15.56 2.39 -6.70
CA ASP A 305 16.07 2.46 -8.07
C ASP A 305 14.90 2.24 -9.05
N LEU A 306 14.36 3.34 -9.61
CA LEU A 306 13.29 3.27 -10.61
C LEU A 306 13.78 2.80 -11.99
N ASP A 307 15.08 2.93 -12.29
CA ASP A 307 15.65 2.37 -13.52
C ASP A 307 15.73 0.84 -13.44
N TYR A 308 16.04 0.30 -12.26
CA TYR A 308 15.91 -1.13 -12.01
C TYR A 308 14.48 -1.63 -12.21
N LEU A 309 13.47 -0.90 -11.72
CA LEU A 309 12.06 -1.22 -11.95
C LEU A 309 11.73 -1.27 -13.45
N ARG A 310 12.16 -0.26 -14.21
CA ARG A 310 11.96 -0.21 -15.67
C ARG A 310 12.65 -1.40 -16.35
N LYS A 311 13.89 -1.73 -15.95
CA LYS A 311 14.65 -2.88 -16.47
C LYS A 311 13.91 -4.20 -16.21
N VAL A 312 13.36 -4.41 -15.02
CA VAL A 312 12.56 -5.60 -14.69
C VAL A 312 11.35 -5.72 -15.61
N ARG A 313 10.61 -4.62 -15.84
CA ARG A 313 9.46 -4.59 -16.75
C ARG A 313 9.85 -4.90 -18.20
N THR A 314 10.96 -4.34 -18.68
CA THR A 314 11.45 -4.62 -20.05
C THR A 314 11.93 -6.06 -20.22
N GLN A 315 12.64 -6.61 -19.23
CA GLN A 315 13.19 -7.97 -19.31
C GLN A 315 12.15 -9.07 -19.10
N MET A 316 11.06 -8.75 -18.40
CA MET A 316 9.94 -9.65 -18.15
C MET A 316 8.63 -8.89 -18.38
N PRO A 317 8.17 -8.70 -19.63
CA PRO A 317 7.03 -7.83 -19.96
C PRO A 317 5.68 -8.49 -19.65
N VAL A 318 5.45 -8.86 -18.39
CA VAL A 318 4.24 -9.58 -17.95
C VAL A 318 2.96 -8.79 -18.24
N ALA A 319 3.03 -7.45 -18.26
CA ALA A 319 1.91 -6.59 -18.60
C ALA A 319 1.44 -6.78 -20.06
N GLU A 320 2.37 -6.97 -21.00
CA GLU A 320 2.08 -7.20 -22.43
C GLU A 320 1.51 -8.60 -22.68
N HIS A 321 1.83 -9.56 -21.81
CA HIS A 321 1.34 -10.94 -21.90
C HIS A 321 -0.06 -11.14 -21.31
N ARG A 322 -0.69 -10.09 -20.77
CA ARG A 322 -2.03 -10.19 -20.19
C ARG A 322 -3.09 -10.40 -21.28
N ARG A 323 -3.92 -11.43 -21.10
CA ARG A 323 -5.00 -11.84 -22.00
C ARG A 323 -6.30 -11.11 -21.71
N HIS A 324 -6.29 -9.80 -21.97
CA HIS A 324 -7.47 -8.94 -21.80
C HIS A 324 -8.66 -9.34 -22.67
N ASP A 325 -8.41 -10.09 -23.75
CA ASP A 325 -9.44 -10.73 -24.57
C ASP A 325 -10.22 -11.83 -23.82
N LEU A 326 -9.64 -12.44 -22.78
CA LEU A 326 -10.26 -13.51 -22.00
C LEU A 326 -10.90 -13.03 -20.70
N TYR A 327 -10.27 -12.07 -20.01
CA TYR A 327 -10.72 -11.63 -18.68
C TYR A 327 -10.89 -10.11 -18.54
N GLY A 328 -10.83 -9.37 -19.65
CA GLY A 328 -11.02 -7.93 -19.66
C GLY A 328 -9.88 -7.14 -19.03
N HIS A 329 -10.08 -5.82 -18.95
CA HIS A 329 -9.19 -4.90 -18.26
C HIS A 329 -9.68 -4.64 -16.84
N ILE A 330 -8.76 -4.55 -15.88
CA ILE A 330 -9.06 -4.06 -14.54
C ILE A 330 -9.09 -2.53 -14.61
N ASN A 331 -10.29 -1.97 -14.70
CA ASN A 331 -10.51 -0.53 -14.71
C ASN A 331 -11.23 -0.13 -13.42
N PHE A 332 -10.69 0.86 -12.71
CA PHE A 332 -11.42 1.45 -11.59
C PHE A 332 -12.54 2.33 -12.12
N LEU A 333 -13.71 2.19 -11.50
CA LEU A 333 -14.85 3.04 -11.78
C LEU A 333 -14.60 4.40 -11.14
N SER A 334 -13.80 5.24 -11.78
CA SER A 334 -13.72 6.66 -11.44
C SER A 334 -14.98 7.33 -11.95
N ARG A 335 -15.71 8.01 -11.05
CA ARG A 335 -16.55 9.13 -11.46
C ARG A 335 -15.59 10.25 -11.83
N GLY A 336 -15.36 10.47 -13.11
CA GLY A 336 -14.54 11.58 -13.55
C GLY A 336 -15.17 12.88 -13.06
N LEU A 337 -14.36 13.79 -12.49
CA LEU A 337 -14.76 15.18 -12.35
C LEU A 337 -15.04 15.69 -13.77
N ILE A 338 -16.26 16.18 -13.98
CA ILE A 338 -16.64 16.81 -15.23
C ILE A 338 -16.08 18.22 -15.15
N ASP A 339 -14.98 18.47 -15.85
CA ASP A 339 -14.35 19.79 -15.87
C ASP A 339 -15.31 20.79 -16.53
N SER A 340 -15.57 21.89 -15.84
CA SER A 340 -16.49 22.95 -16.25
C SER A 340 -16.05 23.67 -17.53
N ASN A 341 -14.80 23.49 -17.97
CA ASN A 341 -14.27 24.08 -19.21
C ASN A 341 -14.15 23.07 -20.38
N GLU A 342 -14.57 21.82 -20.18
CA GLU A 342 -14.36 20.76 -21.17
C GLU A 342 -15.56 20.58 -22.13
N TYR A 343 -15.26 20.14 -23.34
CA TYR A 343 -16.25 19.74 -24.35
C TYR A 343 -16.00 18.29 -24.76
N TYR A 344 -17.08 17.52 -24.90
CA TYR A 344 -17.05 16.10 -25.21
C TYR A 344 -17.54 15.86 -26.63
N GLN A 345 -16.77 15.14 -27.44
CA GLN A 345 -17.13 14.90 -28.83
C GLN A 345 -18.19 13.80 -28.93
N PHE A 346 -19.33 14.09 -29.54
CA PHE A 346 -20.38 13.15 -29.91
C PHE A 346 -20.63 13.20 -31.42
N GLY A 347 -20.03 12.27 -32.16
CA GLY A 347 -20.00 12.31 -33.63
C GLY A 347 -19.33 13.59 -34.13
N LYS A 348 -20.06 14.42 -34.86
CA LYS A 348 -19.57 15.73 -35.37
C LYS A 348 -19.88 16.90 -34.43
N ILE A 349 -20.55 16.65 -33.31
CA ILE A 349 -21.06 17.69 -32.40
C ILE A 349 -20.22 17.69 -31.12
N GLN A 350 -20.02 18.86 -30.54
CA GLN A 350 -19.43 19.02 -29.21
C GLN A 350 -20.52 19.19 -28.16
N ILE A 351 -20.44 18.39 -27.10
CA ILE A 351 -21.32 18.42 -25.94
C ILE A 351 -20.61 19.22 -24.84
N SER A 352 -21.24 20.31 -24.39
CA SER A 352 -20.74 21.06 -23.24
C SER A 352 -20.78 20.18 -21.98
N CYS A 353 -19.75 20.28 -21.13
CA CYS A 353 -19.68 19.69 -19.80
C CYS A 353 -20.97 19.86 -18.97
N LYS A 354 -21.69 20.99 -19.09
CA LYS A 354 -22.94 21.26 -18.36
C LYS A 354 -24.05 20.26 -18.66
N ASN A 355 -23.98 19.60 -19.82
CA ASN A 355 -24.94 18.60 -20.26
C ASN A 355 -24.49 17.18 -19.93
N VAL A 356 -23.24 16.99 -19.51
CA VAL A 356 -22.70 15.71 -19.06
C VAL A 356 -22.94 15.61 -17.56
N PHE A 357 -23.49 14.50 -17.10
CA PHE A 357 -23.76 14.27 -15.67
C PHE A 357 -23.01 13.05 -15.13
N PHE A 358 -22.38 12.27 -16.00
CA PHE A 358 -21.52 11.16 -15.62
C PHE A 358 -20.39 10.98 -16.62
N ARG A 359 -19.19 10.64 -16.13
CA ARG A 359 -18.03 10.30 -16.96
C ARG A 359 -17.26 9.15 -16.33
N SER A 360 -16.78 8.24 -17.16
CA SER A 360 -15.74 7.25 -16.86
C SER A 360 -14.53 7.44 -17.78
N SER A 361 -13.54 6.55 -17.70
CA SER A 361 -12.41 6.53 -18.63
C SER A 361 -12.78 6.16 -20.07
N GLN A 362 -13.94 5.53 -20.29
CA GLN A 362 -14.32 4.98 -21.60
C GLN A 362 -15.63 5.57 -22.16
N SER A 363 -16.46 6.18 -21.32
CA SER A 363 -17.80 6.63 -21.71
C SER A 363 -18.22 7.86 -20.92
N PHE A 364 -19.23 8.58 -21.40
CA PHE A 364 -19.80 9.71 -20.69
C PHE A 364 -21.30 9.79 -20.96
N ALA A 365 -22.10 10.01 -19.92
CA ALA A 365 -23.54 10.13 -20.05
C ALA A 365 -23.97 11.60 -20.04
N PHE A 366 -24.87 11.96 -20.96
CA PHE A 366 -25.32 13.33 -21.15
C PHE A 366 -26.81 13.43 -21.49
N VAL A 367 -27.38 14.61 -21.22
CA VAL A 367 -28.80 14.87 -21.46
C VAL A 367 -29.10 14.95 -22.96
N ASN A 368 -30.25 14.42 -23.36
CA ASN A 368 -30.71 14.48 -24.74
C ASN A 368 -31.45 15.80 -25.00
N ILE A 369 -31.10 16.49 -26.09
CA ILE A 369 -31.77 17.73 -26.53
C ILE A 369 -33.23 17.48 -26.93
N LYS A 370 -33.54 16.29 -27.47
CA LYS A 370 -34.90 15.88 -27.89
C LYS A 370 -35.25 14.53 -27.26
N PRO A 371 -35.57 14.50 -25.96
CA PRO A 371 -35.89 13.25 -25.27
C PRO A 371 -37.22 12.69 -25.82
N VAL A 372 -37.23 11.39 -26.17
CA VAL A 372 -38.44 10.70 -26.67
C VAL A 372 -39.44 10.49 -25.53
N VAL A 373 -38.91 10.30 -24.31
CA VAL A 373 -39.66 10.20 -23.05
C VAL A 373 -38.89 10.92 -21.94
N PRO A 374 -39.55 11.36 -20.85
CA PRO A 374 -38.86 11.94 -19.70
C PRO A 374 -37.74 11.01 -19.18
N GLY A 375 -36.56 11.59 -18.94
CA GLY A 375 -35.38 10.83 -18.49
C GLY A 375 -34.59 10.12 -19.60
N HIS A 376 -34.97 10.26 -20.87
CA HIS A 376 -34.17 9.73 -21.99
C HIS A 376 -32.81 10.45 -22.07
N ILE A 377 -31.74 9.71 -21.80
CA ILE A 377 -30.34 10.16 -21.83
C ILE A 377 -29.53 9.34 -22.84
N LEU A 378 -28.33 9.81 -23.15
CA LEU A 378 -27.35 9.11 -23.99
C LEU A 378 -26.11 8.78 -23.15
N VAL A 379 -25.46 7.64 -23.43
CA VAL A 379 -24.21 7.16 -22.81
C VAL A 379 -23.17 6.88 -23.88
#